data_AF-A0A5B9FLV8-F1
#
_entry.id   AF-A0A5B9FLV8-F1
#
_cell.length_a   1.000
_cell.length_b   1.000
_cell.length_c   1.000
_cell.angle_alpha   90.00
_cell.angle_beta   90.00
_cell.angle_gamma   90.00
#
_symmetry.space_group_name_H-M   'P 1'
#
loop_
_entity.id
_entity.type
_entity.pdbx_description
1 polymer ?
#
loop_
_entity_poly.entity_id
_entity_poly.type
_entity_poly.pdbx_seq_one_letter_code
_entity_poly.pdbx_strand_id
1 'polypeptide(L)'
;MKNNINTKLYLENKRTDTLEIGNSIGLYCLINIGDNNKDLKDEIIFVTDLPDYSNLNTARIYTFCNNKWTQLKTFPINESVSFNWEGEVKPTFKDIPGFLSMHNNNWVYIEYNDDYVYNPEKMEKLIVPKCH
;
A
#
# COMPACT_ATOMS: atom_id res chain seq x y z
N MET A 1 21.53 4.40 -18.00
CA MET A 1 21.95 4.41 -16.58
C MET A 1 20.68 4.28 -15.74
N LYS A 2 20.55 3.23 -14.92
CA LYS A 2 19.49 3.19 -13.91
C LYS A 2 19.94 4.12 -12.78
N ASN A 3 19.33 5.30 -12.69
CA ASN A 3 19.48 6.11 -11.48
C ASN A 3 18.80 5.33 -10.36
N ASN A 4 19.57 4.80 -9.41
CA ASN A 4 19.03 4.11 -8.25
C ASN A 4 18.39 5.15 -7.32
N ILE A 5 17.10 5.42 -7.53
CA ILE A 5 16.30 6.24 -6.64
C ILE A 5 15.82 5.33 -5.51
N ASN A 6 16.12 5.69 -4.27
CA ASN A 6 15.69 4.95 -3.08
C ASN A 6 14.74 5.82 -2.27
N THR A 7 13.57 5.28 -1.94
CA THR A 7 12.57 5.93 -1.09
C THR A 7 12.65 5.39 0.33
N LYS A 8 12.55 6.29 1.33
CA LYS A 8 12.59 5.94 2.75
C LYS A 8 11.46 6.60 3.51
N LEU A 9 10.88 5.89 4.47
CA LEU A 9 9.92 6.44 5.44
C LEU A 9 10.55 6.42 6.83
N TYR A 10 10.60 7.57 7.49
CA TYR A 10 11.11 7.69 8.86
C TYR A 10 10.07 8.35 9.75
N LEU A 11 10.05 7.94 11.01
CA LEU A 11 9.33 8.65 12.05
C LEU A 11 10.22 9.77 12.58
N GLU A 12 9.65 10.97 12.72
CA GLU A 12 10.37 12.10 13.30
C GLU A 12 10.87 11.71 14.71
N ASN A 13 12.13 12.05 15.01
CA ASN A 13 12.82 11.68 16.26
C ASN A 13 13.09 10.18 16.49
N LYS A 14 12.83 9.29 15.51
CA LYS A 14 13.14 7.84 15.57
C LYS A 14 13.82 7.34 14.29
N ARG A 15 14.91 7.98 13.88
CA ARG A 15 15.62 7.66 12.62
C ARG A 15 16.15 6.22 12.53
N THR A 16 16.39 5.54 13.66
CA THR A 16 16.86 4.15 13.71
C THR A 16 15.87 3.16 13.12
N ASP A 17 14.61 3.56 13.02
CA ASP A 17 13.51 2.68 12.65
C ASP A 17 12.98 3.09 11.27
N THR A 18 13.89 3.48 10.37
CA THR A 18 13.56 3.87 9.00
C THR A 18 13.10 2.64 8.21
N LEU A 19 11.93 2.73 7.57
CA LEU A 19 11.51 1.76 6.56
C LEU A 19 12.19 2.08 5.23
N GLU A 20 13.14 1.23 4.84
CA GLU A 20 13.73 1.24 3.50
C GLU A 20 12.71 0.61 2.53
N ILE A 21 12.12 1.45 1.67
CA ILE A 21 11.10 1.01 0.72
C ILE A 21 11.74 0.33 -0.50
N GLY A 22 12.99 0.70 -0.81
CA GLY A 22 13.78 0.12 -1.88
C GLY A 22 13.80 0.96 -3.15
N ASN A 23 14.09 0.33 -4.29
CA ASN A 23 14.22 1.00 -5.58
C ASN A 23 12.84 1.45 -6.10
N SER A 24 12.52 2.72 -5.89
CA SER A 24 11.28 3.37 -6.35
C SER A 24 11.55 4.84 -6.59
N ILE A 25 10.87 5.43 -7.57
CA ILE A 25 10.95 6.89 -7.84
C ILE A 25 10.08 7.71 -6.89
N GLY A 26 9.21 7.03 -6.14
CA GLY A 26 8.38 7.62 -5.09
C GLY A 26 7.31 6.63 -4.61
N LEU A 27 6.18 7.18 -4.19
CA LEU A 27 4.96 6.44 -3.84
C LEU A 27 3.79 6.92 -4.71
N TYR A 28 2.93 5.98 -5.11
CA TYR A 28 1.61 6.32 -5.63
C TYR A 28 0.69 6.77 -4.51
N CYS A 29 0.70 6.03 -3.38
CA CYS A 29 -0.12 6.33 -2.22
C CYS A 29 0.59 5.88 -0.92
N LEU A 30 0.22 6.53 0.17
CA LEU A 30 0.50 6.13 1.56
C LEU A 30 -0.77 6.42 2.36
N ILE A 31 -1.42 5.37 2.84
CA ILE A 31 -2.75 5.44 3.46
C ILE A 31 -2.64 4.87 4.86
N ASN A 32 -3.10 5.61 5.87
CA ASN A 32 -3.34 5.07 7.20
C ASN A 32 -4.67 4.30 7.17
N ILE A 33 -4.63 2.99 7.42
CA ILE A 33 -5.82 2.12 7.43
C ILE A 33 -6.37 1.91 8.85
N GLY A 34 -5.81 2.60 9.84
CA GLY A 34 -6.18 2.54 11.25
C GLY A 34 -5.79 1.23 11.91
N ASP A 35 -6.27 1.01 13.14
CA ASP A 35 -6.17 -0.25 13.88
C ASP A 35 -7.08 -1.34 13.26
N ASN A 36 -6.63 -1.89 12.13
CA ASN A 36 -7.39 -2.83 11.33
C ASN A 36 -7.44 -4.23 11.98
N ASN A 37 -6.43 -4.60 12.75
CA ASN A 37 -6.37 -5.88 13.47
C ASN A 37 -6.84 -5.82 14.94
N LYS A 38 -7.19 -4.64 15.46
CA LYS A 38 -7.63 -4.41 16.85
C LYS A 38 -6.55 -4.79 17.87
N ASP A 39 -5.33 -4.32 17.65
CA ASP A 39 -4.18 -4.47 18.55
C ASP A 39 -3.64 -3.14 19.12
N LEU A 40 -4.41 -2.06 18.97
CA LEU A 40 -4.15 -0.70 19.45
C LEU A 40 -3.03 0.05 18.73
N LYS A 41 -2.60 -0.43 17.56
CA LYS A 41 -1.66 0.28 16.67
C LYS A 41 -2.33 0.49 15.32
N ASP A 42 -1.94 1.57 14.64
CA ASP A 42 -2.38 1.79 13.27
C ASP A 42 -1.53 0.98 12.30
N GLU A 43 -2.17 0.47 11.25
CA GLU A 43 -1.51 -0.02 10.06
C GLU A 43 -1.47 1.06 8.96
N ILE A 44 -0.39 1.03 8.19
CA ILE A 44 -0.26 1.79 6.95
C ILE A 44 -0.20 0.84 5.76
N ILE A 45 -0.73 1.29 4.63
CA ILE A 45 -0.54 0.64 3.33
C ILE A 45 0.04 1.63 2.34
N PHE A 46 0.95 1.17 1.50
CA PHE A 46 1.48 1.98 0.41
C PHE A 46 1.71 1.16 -0.86
N VAL A 47 1.78 1.88 -1.97
CA VAL A 47 2.25 1.37 -3.26
C VAL A 47 3.37 2.28 -3.74
N THR A 48 4.48 1.66 -4.14
CA THR A 48 5.66 2.32 -4.71
C THR A 48 5.45 2.70 -6.16
N ASP A 49 6.02 3.82 -6.60
CA ASP A 49 6.16 4.14 -8.02
C ASP A 49 7.47 3.49 -8.53
N LEU A 50 7.35 2.36 -9.24
CA LEU A 50 8.52 1.55 -9.64
C LEU A 50 9.08 2.04 -10.99
N PRO A 51 10.42 2.18 -11.13
CA PRO A 51 11.04 2.54 -12.41
C PRO A 51 11.15 1.31 -13.33
N ASP A 52 10.03 0.68 -13.66
CA ASP A 52 9.94 -0.42 -14.61
C ASP A 52 8.91 -0.15 -15.72
N TYR A 53 8.77 -1.11 -16.63
CA TYR A 53 7.84 -1.01 -17.78
C TYR A 53 6.67 -2.01 -17.62
N SER A 54 6.23 -2.24 -16.38
CA SER A 54 5.17 -3.16 -16.02
C SER A 54 4.07 -2.43 -15.26
N ASN A 55 2.81 -2.84 -15.44
CA ASN A 55 1.71 -2.36 -14.59
C ASN A 55 1.48 -3.26 -13.37
N LEU A 56 2.18 -4.40 -13.25
CA LEU A 56 2.09 -5.26 -12.08
C LEU A 56 2.92 -4.67 -10.94
N ASN A 57 2.27 -4.39 -9.81
CA ASN A 57 2.91 -3.87 -8.61
C ASN A 57 2.33 -4.55 -7.35
N THR A 58 2.76 -4.13 -6.17
CA THR A 58 2.42 -4.73 -4.90
C THR A 58 2.04 -3.66 -3.89
N ALA A 59 0.84 -3.79 -3.33
CA ALA A 59 0.44 -3.05 -2.15
C ALA A 59 1.05 -3.73 -0.91
N ARG A 60 1.64 -2.94 -0.01
CA ARG A 60 2.35 -3.45 1.16
C ARG A 60 1.81 -2.82 2.43
N ILE A 61 1.43 -3.67 3.38
CA ILE A 61 0.88 -3.26 4.69
C ILE A 61 1.95 -3.44 5.75
N TYR A 62 2.16 -2.38 6.53
CA TYR A 62 3.09 -2.35 7.65
C TYR A 62 2.41 -1.85 8.92
N THR A 63 2.91 -2.29 10.06
CA THR A 63 2.64 -1.70 11.38
C THR A 63 3.96 -1.30 12.03
N PHE A 64 3.93 -0.33 12.93
CA PHE A 64 5.07 0.00 13.76
C PHE A 64 4.98 -0.74 15.10
N CYS A 65 5.88 -1.71 15.30
CA CYS A 65 5.80 -2.65 16.41
C CYS A 65 7.20 -2.97 16.94
N ASN A 66 7.37 -3.03 18.26
CA ASN A 66 8.67 -3.30 18.89
C ASN A 66 9.82 -2.41 18.38
N ASN A 67 9.52 -1.10 18.24
CA ASN A 67 10.43 -0.07 17.70
C ASN A 67 10.98 -0.40 16.31
N LYS A 68 10.18 -1.05 15.45
CA LYS A 68 10.53 -1.26 14.04
C LYS A 68 9.29 -1.36 13.18
N TRP A 69 9.44 -1.01 11.90
CA TRP A 69 8.43 -1.34 10.90
C TRP A 69 8.40 -2.84 10.65
N THR A 70 7.21 -3.42 10.72
CA THR A 70 6.98 -4.84 10.48
C THR A 70 5.96 -4.99 9.37
N GLN A 71 6.33 -5.67 8.28
CA GLN A 71 5.42 -5.98 7.19
C GLN A 71 4.42 -7.03 7.66
N LEU A 72 3.13 -6.78 7.48
CA LEU A 72 2.05 -7.67 7.90
C LEU A 72 1.43 -8.45 6.73
N LYS A 73 1.24 -7.80 5.58
CA LYS A 73 0.65 -8.40 4.38
C LYS A 73 1.10 -7.67 3.12
N THR A 74 1.12 -8.39 2.02
CA THR A 74 1.28 -7.84 0.68
C THR A 74 0.25 -8.46 -0.25
N PHE A 75 -0.17 -7.74 -1.29
CA PHE A 75 -0.97 -8.32 -2.37
C PHE A 75 -0.67 -7.63 -3.70
N PRO A 76 -0.77 -8.37 -4.82
CA PRO A 76 -0.55 -7.82 -6.15
C PRO A 76 -1.68 -6.87 -6.55
N ILE A 77 -1.33 -5.83 -7.29
CA ILE A 77 -2.25 -4.86 -7.89
C ILE A 77 -1.85 -4.56 -9.34
N ASN A 78 -2.75 -3.94 -10.09
CA ASN A 78 -2.46 -3.42 -11.42
C ASN A 78 -2.53 -1.88 -11.44
N GLU A 79 -1.40 -1.25 -11.70
CA GLU A 79 -1.24 0.21 -11.70
C GLU A 79 -2.16 0.91 -12.70
N SER A 80 -2.40 0.32 -13.87
CA SER A 80 -3.27 0.93 -14.90
C SER A 80 -4.74 1.00 -14.49
N VAL A 81 -5.15 0.20 -13.50
CA VAL A 81 -6.50 0.23 -12.92
C VAL A 81 -6.57 1.26 -11.79
N SER A 82 -5.50 1.38 -10.99
CA SER A 82 -5.52 2.19 -9.76
C SER A 82 -5.00 3.63 -9.92
N PHE A 83 -4.00 3.81 -10.77
CA PHE A 83 -3.17 5.02 -10.82
C PHE A 83 -3.08 5.62 -12.21
N ASN A 84 -3.96 5.24 -13.15
CA ASN A 84 -4.21 6.04 -14.33
C ASN A 84 -5.18 7.17 -13.96
N TRP A 85 -4.72 8.42 -14.05
CA TRP A 85 -5.57 9.60 -13.87
C TRP A 85 -5.51 10.47 -15.12
N GLU A 86 -6.63 11.14 -15.40
CA GLU A 86 -6.71 12.18 -16.42
C GLU A 86 -6.71 13.55 -15.73
N GLY A 87 -5.95 14.51 -16.27
CA GLY A 87 -5.87 15.88 -15.77
C GLY A 87 -4.46 16.33 -15.37
N GLU A 88 -4.32 17.63 -15.10
CA GLU A 88 -3.02 18.25 -14.83
C GLU A 88 -2.50 18.00 -13.40
N VAL A 89 -3.40 17.67 -12.47
CA VAL A 89 -3.07 17.50 -11.04
C VAL A 89 -3.23 16.03 -10.65
N LYS A 90 -2.13 15.45 -10.15
CA LYS A 90 -2.15 14.08 -9.59
C LYS A 90 -3.07 14.04 -8.35
N PRO A 91 -4.05 13.13 -8.28
CA PRO A 91 -4.96 13.04 -7.14
C PRO A 91 -4.22 12.53 -5.90
N THR A 92 -4.75 12.87 -4.73
CA THR A 92 -4.37 12.20 -3.47
C THR A 92 -5.27 10.98 -3.28
N PHE A 93 -4.66 9.80 -3.31
CA PHE A 93 -5.37 8.53 -3.14
C PHE A 93 -5.64 8.25 -1.65
N LYS A 94 -6.91 8.05 -1.30
CA LYS A 94 -7.35 7.63 0.05
C LYS A 94 -7.62 6.12 0.14
N ASP A 95 -7.53 5.44 -0.99
CA ASP A 95 -7.78 4.04 -1.22
C ASP A 95 -6.87 3.57 -2.38
N ILE A 96 -7.00 2.31 -2.83
CA ILE A 96 -6.30 1.82 -4.02
C ILE A 96 -7.39 1.45 -5.02
N PRO A 97 -7.76 2.34 -5.98
CA PRO A 97 -8.90 2.10 -6.84
C PRO A 97 -8.84 0.74 -7.51
N GLY A 98 -9.92 -0.03 -7.38
CA GLY A 98 -10.02 -1.42 -7.84
C GLY A 98 -9.56 -2.48 -6.83
N PHE A 99 -8.63 -2.18 -5.91
CA PHE A 99 -8.00 -3.20 -5.06
C PHE A 99 -8.14 -3.03 -3.56
N LEU A 100 -8.39 -1.82 -3.06
CA LEU A 100 -8.61 -1.55 -1.63
C LEU A 100 -9.65 -0.45 -1.51
N SER A 101 -10.67 -0.63 -0.67
CA SER A 101 -11.68 0.38 -0.37
C SER A 101 -12.26 0.21 1.03
N MET A 102 -12.87 1.27 1.57
CA MET A 102 -13.57 1.26 2.86
C MET A 102 -15.06 0.99 2.65
N HIS A 103 -15.56 -0.16 3.08
CA HIS A 103 -16.99 -0.51 3.05
C HIS A 103 -17.53 -0.73 4.46
N ASN A 104 -18.56 0.01 4.86
CA ASN A 104 -19.21 -0.15 6.17
C ASN A 104 -18.21 -0.17 7.35
N ASN A 105 -17.26 0.77 7.38
CA ASN A 105 -16.16 0.87 8.36
C ASN A 105 -15.21 -0.34 8.40
N ASN A 106 -15.13 -1.13 7.33
CA ASN A 106 -14.15 -2.18 7.16
C ASN A 106 -13.37 -1.96 5.88
N TRP A 107 -12.05 -2.11 5.94
CA TRP A 107 -11.26 -2.23 4.73
C TRP A 107 -11.58 -3.56 4.05
N VAL A 108 -11.84 -3.48 2.76
CA VAL A 108 -11.97 -4.65 1.88
C VAL A 108 -10.94 -4.54 0.78
N TYR A 109 -10.48 -5.68 0.28
CA TYR A 109 -9.46 -5.75 -0.75
C TYR A 109 -9.71 -6.91 -1.71
N ILE A 110 -9.06 -6.85 -2.86
CA ILE A 110 -8.97 -7.96 -3.80
C ILE A 110 -7.54 -8.02 -4.35
N GLU A 111 -7.08 -9.22 -4.67
CA GLU A 111 -5.75 -9.42 -5.23
C GLU A 111 -5.83 -9.47 -6.77
N TYR A 112 -4.89 -8.79 -7.43
CA TYR A 112 -4.76 -8.90 -8.88
C TYR A 112 -4.33 -10.31 -9.29
N ASN A 113 -4.91 -10.82 -10.37
CA ASN A 113 -4.53 -12.07 -11.04
C ASN A 113 -4.76 -11.94 -12.55
N ASP A 114 -4.34 -12.94 -13.33
CA ASP A 114 -4.42 -12.88 -14.79
C ASP A 114 -5.87 -12.81 -15.32
N ASP A 115 -6.85 -13.29 -14.55
CA ASP A 115 -8.29 -13.25 -14.87
C ASP A 115 -9.01 -12.06 -14.21
N TYR A 116 -8.26 -11.01 -13.84
CA TYR A 116 -8.81 -9.89 -13.10
C TYR A 116 -9.81 -9.11 -13.95
N VAL A 117 -11.08 -9.23 -13.56
CA VAL A 117 -12.18 -8.35 -13.95
C VAL A 117 -12.68 -7.74 -12.65
N TYR A 118 -12.60 -6.40 -12.54
CA TYR A 118 -13.06 -5.70 -11.35
C TYR A 118 -14.50 -6.11 -11.03
N ASN A 119 -14.69 -6.71 -9.86
CA ASN A 119 -15.99 -7.07 -9.34
C ASN A 119 -15.98 -6.76 -7.83
N PRO A 120 -16.71 -5.71 -7.37
CA PRO A 120 -16.73 -5.33 -5.97
C PRO A 120 -17.31 -6.44 -5.06
N GLU A 121 -18.12 -7.35 -5.60
CA GLU A 121 -18.67 -8.50 -4.84
C GLU A 121 -17.61 -9.55 -4.50
N LYS A 122 -16.47 -9.54 -5.22
CA LYS A 122 -15.33 -10.42 -4.94
C LYS A 122 -14.33 -9.85 -3.93
N MET A 123 -14.55 -8.62 -3.46
CA MET A 123 -13.68 -8.03 -2.45
C MET A 123 -13.93 -8.68 -1.08
N GLU A 124 -12.85 -9.05 -0.42
CA GLU A 124 -12.87 -9.69 0.88
C GLU A 124 -12.47 -8.72 1.98
N LYS A 125 -12.90 -8.96 3.20
CA LYS A 125 -12.45 -8.17 4.35
C LYS A 125 -10.93 -8.28 4.49
N LEU A 126 -10.25 -7.14 4.64
CA LEU A 126 -8.82 -7.09 4.89
C LEU A 126 -8.52 -7.55 6.32
N ILE A 127 -7.97 -8.75 6.45
CA ILE A 127 -7.50 -9.30 7.72
C ILE A 127 -5.97 -9.30 7.69
N VAL A 128 -5.35 -8.66 8.68
CA VAL A 128 -3.88 -8.61 8.83
C VAL A 128 -3.47 -9.22 10.17
N PRO A 129 -2.32 -9.90 10.26
CA PRO A 129 -1.85 -10.46 11.51
C PRO A 129 -1.57 -9.37 12.56
N LYS A 130 -1.70 -9.74 13.84
CA LYS A 130 -1.23 -8.89 14.95
C LYS A 130 0.28 -8.97 15.06
N CYS A 131 0.90 -7.88 15.51
CA CYS A 131 2.30 -7.90 15.90
C CYS A 131 2.41 -7.86 17.43
N HIS A 132 3.03 -8.86 18.02
CA HIS A 132 3.33 -8.94 19.44
C HIS A 132 4.76 -8.50 19.72
#